data_AF-A0A7V8VWG5-F1
#
_entry.id   AF-A0A7V8VWG5-F1
#
_cell.length_a   1.000
_cell.length_b   1.000
_cell.length_c   1.000
_cell.angle_alpha   90.00
_cell.angle_beta   90.00
_cell.angle_gamma   90.00
#
_symmetry.space_group_name_H-M   'P 1'
#
loop_
_entity.id
_entity.type
_entity.pdbx_description
1 polymer ?
#
loop_
_entity_poly.entity_id
_entity_poly.type
_entity_poly.pdbx_seq_one_letter_code
_entity_poly.pdbx_strand_id
1 'polypeptide(L)'
;MTYKIGINGFGRIGRQVFKAIDQGGFSDLFEVVAVNDLTDNETLAHLLKYDSTYGRYDAEISASDEGVTVNGRLVKVTAEKDPAALPWAELGVDLVVESTGHFTDAGKARAHIDAGAKKVIISAPAKDEDITVVLGVNETAYDPARHHIISNASCTTNCLAPV
;
A
#
# COMPACT_ATOMS: atom_id res chain seq x y z
N MET A 1 -16.27 5.09 9.46
CA MET A 1 -14.92 5.66 9.69
C MET A 1 -14.06 5.14 8.57
N THR A 2 -13.39 6.02 7.83
CA THR A 2 -12.60 5.67 6.65
C THR A 2 -11.13 5.71 7.04
N TYR A 3 -10.39 4.64 6.75
CA TYR A 3 -8.95 4.55 7.01
C TYR A 3 -8.16 5.15 5.85
N LYS A 4 -7.18 5.98 6.18
CA LYS A 4 -6.30 6.59 5.19
C LYS A 4 -5.11 5.69 4.90
N ILE A 5 -4.92 5.38 3.63
CA ILE A 5 -3.93 4.44 3.13
C ILE A 5 -2.77 5.18 2.49
N GLY A 6 -1.55 4.85 2.91
CA GLY A 6 -0.31 5.17 2.21
C GLY A 6 0.21 3.93 1.49
N ILE A 7 0.65 4.06 0.24
CA ILE A 7 1.27 2.95 -0.51
C ILE A 7 2.75 3.28 -0.73
N ASN A 8 3.65 2.48 -0.15
CA ASN A 8 5.08 2.59 -0.43
C ASN A 8 5.46 1.60 -1.55
N GLY A 9 5.97 2.12 -2.65
CA GLY A 9 6.22 1.41 -3.90
C GLY A 9 4.98 1.30 -4.78
N PHE A 10 4.94 2.05 -5.89
CA PHE A 10 3.83 2.03 -6.84
C PHE A 10 4.09 1.12 -8.05
N GLY A 11 4.72 -0.01 -7.74
CA GLY A 11 4.94 -1.12 -8.67
C GLY A 11 3.66 -1.89 -8.98
N ARG A 12 3.81 -3.13 -9.48
CA ARG A 12 2.66 -3.97 -9.85
C ARG A 12 1.67 -4.15 -8.69
N ILE A 13 2.14 -4.52 -7.50
CA ILE A 13 1.27 -4.78 -6.35
C ILE A 13 0.62 -3.48 -5.84
N GLY A 14 1.40 -2.42 -5.62
CA GLY A 14 0.85 -1.13 -5.18
C GLY A 14 -0.26 -0.58 -6.09
N ARG A 15 -0.09 -0.64 -7.41
CA ARG A 15 -1.15 -0.21 -8.36
C ARG A 15 -2.38 -1.10 -8.32
N GLN A 16 -2.22 -2.40 -8.09
CA GLN A 16 -3.36 -3.32 -7.97
C GLN A 16 -4.09 -3.14 -6.64
N VAL A 17 -3.39 -2.83 -5.55
CA VAL A 17 -4.01 -2.44 -4.27
C VAL A 17 -4.83 -1.17 -4.44
N PHE A 18 -4.30 -0.15 -5.12
CA PHE A 18 -5.03 1.08 -5.44
C PHE A 18 -6.34 0.78 -6.19
N LYS A 19 -6.25 0.03 -7.30
CA LYS A 19 -7.42 -0.32 -8.12
C LYS A 19 -8.42 -1.20 -7.36
N ALA A 20 -7.94 -2.13 -6.54
CA ALA A 20 -8.81 -2.99 -5.74
C ALA A 20 -9.61 -2.19 -4.71
N ILE A 21 -9.02 -1.16 -4.09
CA ILE A 21 -9.75 -0.27 -3.17
C ILE A 21 -10.82 0.52 -3.93
N ASP A 22 -10.43 1.17 -5.03
CA ASP A 22 -11.32 2.06 -5.79
C ASP A 22 -12.47 1.31 -6.49
N GLN A 23 -12.15 0.19 -7.16
CA GLN A 23 -13.11 -0.57 -7.97
C GLN A 23 -13.81 -1.70 -7.19
N GLY A 24 -13.22 -2.17 -6.08
CA GLY A 24 -13.72 -3.32 -5.32
C GLY A 24 -14.84 -2.99 -4.34
N GLY A 25 -15.36 -1.76 -4.33
CA GLY A 25 -16.41 -1.34 -3.41
C GLY A 25 -15.90 -1.08 -1.99
N PHE A 26 -14.61 -0.80 -1.82
CA PHE A 26 -14.00 -0.53 -0.51
C PHE A 26 -13.76 0.96 -0.23
N SER A 27 -14.13 1.85 -1.15
CA SER A 27 -13.93 3.29 -1.04
C SER A 27 -14.62 3.95 0.16
N ASP A 28 -15.66 3.32 0.73
CA ASP A 28 -16.31 3.79 1.97
C ASP A 28 -15.45 3.49 3.23
N LEU A 29 -14.57 2.50 3.12
CA LEU A 29 -13.72 2.01 4.22
C LEU A 29 -12.28 2.49 4.09
N PHE A 30 -11.77 2.63 2.87
CA PHE A 30 -10.37 2.96 2.59
C PHE A 30 -10.25 4.09 1.58
N GLU A 31 -9.37 5.03 1.89
CA GLU A 31 -9.01 6.14 1.00
C GLU A 31 -7.50 6.15 0.81
N VAL A 32 -7.01 6.01 -0.43
CA VAL A 32 -5.58 6.16 -0.70
C VAL A 32 -5.25 7.64 -0.79
N VAL A 33 -4.56 8.16 0.22
CA VAL A 33 -4.22 9.59 0.33
C VAL A 33 -2.82 9.90 -0.19
N ALA A 34 -1.93 8.89 -0.19
CA ALA A 34 -0.55 9.08 -0.56
C ALA A 34 0.07 7.84 -1.20
N VAL A 35 0.98 8.07 -2.14
CA VAL A 35 1.84 7.05 -2.76
C VAL A 35 3.28 7.54 -2.70
N ASN A 36 4.22 6.65 -2.39
CA ASN A 36 5.65 6.93 -2.51
C ASN A 36 6.29 6.04 -3.58
N ASP A 37 6.97 6.64 -4.55
CA ASP A 37 7.77 5.93 -5.55
C ASP A 37 8.88 6.86 -6.08
N LEU A 38 9.94 6.28 -6.67
CA LEU A 38 11.09 7.05 -7.16
C LEU A 38 10.98 7.44 -8.63
N THR A 39 9.79 7.27 -9.19
CA THR A 39 9.44 7.53 -10.60
C THR A 39 8.60 8.81 -10.69
N ASP A 40 8.66 9.51 -11.83
CA ASP A 40 7.87 10.72 -12.06
C ASP A 40 6.35 10.46 -12.12
N ASN A 41 5.57 11.49 -11.78
CA ASN A 41 4.11 11.39 -11.66
C ASN A 41 3.42 11.06 -13.00
N GLU A 42 3.97 11.49 -14.13
CA GLU A 42 3.41 11.18 -15.46
C GLU A 42 3.52 9.69 -15.76
N THR A 43 4.69 9.11 -15.49
CA THR A 43 4.93 7.68 -15.65
C THR A 43 4.06 6.86 -14.69
N LEU A 44 3.94 7.28 -13.42
CA LEU A 44 3.07 6.60 -12.45
C LEU A 44 1.60 6.63 -12.89
N ALA A 45 1.10 7.79 -13.34
CA ALA A 45 -0.25 7.94 -13.88
C ALA A 45 -0.47 7.06 -15.12
N HIS A 46 0.50 7.02 -16.04
CA HIS A 46 0.45 6.17 -17.22
C HIS A 46 0.36 4.68 -16.85
N LEU A 47 1.22 4.21 -15.95
CA LEU A 47 1.27 2.82 -15.51
C LEU A 47 0.05 2.42 -14.66
N LEU A 48 -0.60 3.39 -14.01
CA LEU A 48 -1.89 3.17 -13.36
C LEU A 48 -3.00 3.00 -14.40
N LYS A 49 -3.03 3.85 -15.43
CA LYS A 49 -4.05 3.81 -16.49
C LYS A 49 -3.96 2.57 -17.38
N TYR A 50 -2.75 2.14 -17.73
CA TYR A 50 -2.50 1.07 -18.71
C TYR A 50 -1.71 -0.07 -18.08
N ASP A 51 -2.34 -1.25 -18.00
CA ASP A 51 -1.71 -2.47 -17.52
C ASP A 51 -1.83 -3.57 -18.59
N SER A 52 -0.71 -4.19 -18.99
CA SER A 52 -0.73 -5.22 -20.04
C SER A 52 -1.42 -6.52 -19.61
N THR A 53 -1.49 -6.81 -18.31
CA THR A 53 -2.12 -8.02 -17.78
C THR A 53 -3.60 -7.78 -17.47
N TYR A 54 -3.91 -6.65 -16.83
CA TYR A 54 -5.26 -6.35 -16.33
C TYR A 54 -6.04 -5.36 -17.21
N GLY A 55 -5.42 -4.87 -18.29
CA GLY A 55 -6.03 -3.95 -19.23
C GLY A 55 -6.03 -2.50 -18.77
N ARG A 56 -6.89 -1.70 -19.41
CA ARG A 56 -7.04 -0.28 -19.14
C ARG A 56 -7.92 -0.07 -17.92
N TYR A 57 -7.46 0.75 -16.98
CA TYR A 57 -8.26 1.18 -15.84
C TYR A 57 -9.23 2.29 -16.29
N ASP A 58 -10.53 2.04 -16.12
CA ASP A 58 -11.59 2.97 -16.55
C ASP A 58 -11.83 4.10 -15.53
N ALA A 59 -10.80 4.94 -15.35
CA ALA A 59 -10.85 6.14 -14.53
C ALA A 59 -10.27 7.33 -15.29
N GLU A 60 -10.73 8.55 -15.01
CA GLU A 60 -10.05 9.76 -15.47
C GLU A 60 -8.77 9.95 -14.66
N ILE A 61 -7.61 9.94 -15.33
CA ILE A 61 -6.31 10.02 -14.65
C ILE A 61 -5.49 11.13 -15.28
N SER A 62 -4.96 12.01 -14.44
CA SER A 62 -4.00 13.04 -14.81
C SER A 62 -2.88 13.15 -13.77
N ALA A 63 -1.72 13.62 -14.21
CA ALA A 63 -0.59 13.91 -13.33
C ALA A 63 -0.45 15.43 -13.15
N SER A 64 0.12 15.82 -12.01
CA SER A 64 0.53 17.17 -11.67
C SER A 64 1.83 17.11 -10.85
N ASP A 65 2.42 18.25 -10.52
CA ASP A 65 3.61 18.29 -9.67
C ASP A 65 3.34 17.73 -8.26
N GLU A 66 2.10 17.81 -7.78
CA GLU A 66 1.72 17.34 -6.43
C GLU A 66 1.43 15.83 -6.37
N GLY A 67 1.08 15.20 -7.50
CA GLY A 67 0.74 13.80 -7.54
C GLY A 67 -0.17 13.41 -8.70
N VAL A 68 -0.96 12.35 -8.50
CA VAL A 68 -1.85 11.76 -9.51
C VAL A 68 -3.30 12.02 -9.11
N THR A 69 -4.07 12.64 -9.99
CA THR A 69 -5.52 12.80 -9.82
C THR A 69 -6.24 11.63 -10.49
N VAL A 70 -7.13 10.96 -9.75
CA VAL A 70 -7.98 9.86 -10.25
C VAL A 70 -9.44 10.21 -9.97
N ASN A 71 -10.28 10.27 -11.01
CA ASN A 71 -11.70 10.64 -10.93
C ASN A 71 -11.92 11.95 -10.12
N GLY A 72 -11.07 12.95 -10.36
CA GLY A 72 -11.11 14.24 -9.68
C GLY A 72 -10.56 14.27 -8.25
N ARG A 73 -10.04 13.15 -7.73
CA ARG A 73 -9.41 13.07 -6.40
C ARG A 73 -7.90 13.04 -6.51
N LEU A 74 -7.23 13.97 -5.84
CA LEU A 74 -5.77 14.04 -5.80
C LEU A 74 -5.22 13.00 -4.83
N VAL A 75 -4.29 12.18 -5.31
CA VAL A 75 -3.46 11.27 -4.52
C VAL A 75 -2.05 11.87 -4.51
N LYS A 76 -1.57 12.27 -3.34
CA LYS A 76 -0.25 12.90 -3.23
C LYS A 76 0.84 11.89 -3.56
N VAL A 77 1.83 12.29 -4.36
CA VAL A 77 3.00 11.46 -4.65
C VAL A 77 4.24 12.05 -3.97
N THR A 78 5.01 11.19 -3.31
CA THR A 78 6.32 11.52 -2.76
C THR A 78 7.39 10.66 -3.42
N ALA A 79 8.65 11.10 -3.33
CA ALA A 79 9.80 10.39 -3.88
C ALA A 79 10.93 10.26 -2.85
N GLU A 80 10.60 9.69 -1.68
CA GLU A 80 11.54 9.50 -0.58
C GLU A 80 12.07 8.07 -0.54
N LYS A 81 13.40 7.95 -0.39
CA LYS A 81 14.07 6.63 -0.28
C LYS A 81 14.05 6.08 1.14
N ASP A 82 14.00 6.95 2.13
CA ASP A 82 13.97 6.59 3.54
C ASP A 82 12.51 6.63 4.04
N PRO A 83 11.93 5.48 4.41
CA PRO A 83 10.60 5.41 4.98
C PRO A 83 10.36 6.31 6.20
N ALA A 84 11.41 6.59 6.99
CA ALA A 84 11.30 7.44 8.18
C ALA A 84 11.14 8.93 7.84
N ALA A 85 11.52 9.35 6.63
CA ALA A 85 11.38 10.72 6.16
C ALA A 85 10.01 10.99 5.51
N LEU A 86 9.18 9.96 5.34
CA LEU A 86 7.87 10.11 4.71
C LEU A 86 6.91 10.92 5.60
N PRO A 87 6.13 11.84 5.05
CA PRO A 87 5.24 12.71 5.83
C PRO A 87 3.91 12.00 6.19
N TRP A 88 3.96 10.76 6.68
CA TRP A 88 2.75 9.96 7.00
C TRP A 88 1.87 10.61 8.05
N ALA A 89 2.48 11.15 9.11
CA ALA A 89 1.77 11.91 10.14
C ALA A 89 1.01 13.11 9.55
N GLU A 90 1.67 13.90 8.70
CA GLU A 90 1.10 15.12 8.11
C GLU A 90 -0.04 14.81 7.15
N LEU A 91 0.08 13.71 6.40
CA LEU A 91 -0.95 13.23 5.47
C LEU A 91 -2.07 12.45 6.17
N GLY A 92 -1.91 12.18 7.46
CA GLY A 92 -2.87 11.45 8.29
C GLY A 92 -3.00 9.98 7.89
N VAL A 93 -1.93 9.35 7.40
CA VAL A 93 -1.94 7.94 7.00
C VAL A 93 -2.14 7.05 8.23
N ASP A 94 -3.15 6.20 8.19
CA ASP A 94 -3.41 5.21 9.24
C ASP A 94 -2.65 3.91 8.97
N LEU A 95 -2.68 3.45 7.71
CA LEU A 95 -2.16 2.16 7.29
C LEU A 95 -1.23 2.33 6.08
N VAL A 96 -0.03 1.76 6.17
CA VAL A 96 0.89 1.68 5.04
C VAL A 96 0.85 0.29 4.43
N VAL A 97 0.71 0.24 3.10
CA VAL A 97 1.00 -0.96 2.31
C VAL A 97 2.43 -0.85 1.80
N GLU A 98 3.32 -1.64 2.39
CA GLU A 98 4.73 -1.73 2.00
C GLU A 98 4.88 -2.77 0.88
N SER A 99 5.02 -2.26 -0.35
CA SER A 99 5.08 -3.08 -1.56
C SER A 99 6.28 -2.78 -2.46
N THR A 100 7.32 -2.15 -1.89
CA THR A 100 8.61 -1.93 -2.57
C THR A 100 9.42 -3.22 -2.70
N GLY A 101 9.20 -4.17 -1.79
CA GLY A 101 10.04 -5.37 -1.62
C GLY A 101 11.39 -5.12 -0.94
N HIS A 102 11.70 -3.89 -0.53
CA HIS A 102 12.96 -3.53 0.13
C HIS A 102 12.86 -3.56 1.66
N PHE A 103 11.68 -3.25 2.19
CA PHE A 103 11.42 -3.17 3.64
C PHE A 103 10.62 -4.37 4.13
N THR A 104 11.10 -5.58 3.80
CA THR A 104 10.51 -6.88 4.21
C THR A 104 11.04 -7.39 5.55
N ASP A 105 11.68 -6.52 6.32
CA ASP A 105 12.14 -6.78 7.68
C ASP A 105 11.36 -5.85 8.59
N ALA A 106 10.76 -6.37 9.66
CA ALA A 106 9.89 -5.57 10.52
C ALA A 106 10.62 -4.44 11.23
N GLY A 107 11.90 -4.63 11.58
CA GLY A 107 12.74 -3.58 12.15
C GLY A 107 12.91 -2.41 11.17
N LYS A 108 13.03 -2.69 9.87
CA LYS A 108 13.08 -1.66 8.83
C LYS A 108 11.71 -1.07 8.51
N ALA A 109 10.66 -1.89 8.43
CA ALA A 109 9.31 -1.45 8.15
C ALA A 109 8.74 -0.55 9.27
N ARG A 110 9.27 -0.68 10.50
CA ARG A 110 8.96 0.21 11.63
C ARG A 110 9.20 1.69 11.32
N ALA A 111 10.11 2.01 10.40
CA ALA A 111 10.35 3.38 9.97
C ALA A 111 9.08 4.08 9.44
N HIS A 112 8.10 3.35 8.89
CA HIS A 112 6.79 3.92 8.53
C HIS A 112 5.94 4.30 9.75
N ILE A 113 6.03 3.53 10.83
CA ILE A 113 5.35 3.86 12.09
C ILE A 113 6.03 5.08 12.73
N ASP A 114 7.36 5.13 12.69
CA ASP A 114 8.13 6.28 13.19
C ASP A 114 7.81 7.56 12.40
N ALA A 115 7.51 7.43 11.10
CA ALA A 115 6.99 8.50 10.23
C ALA A 115 5.52 8.90 10.51
N GLY A 116 4.81 8.16 11.36
CA GLY A 116 3.48 8.50 11.86
C GLY A 116 2.33 7.59 11.43
N ALA A 117 2.58 6.54 10.65
CA ALA A 117 1.56 5.54 10.36
C ALA A 117 1.24 4.71 11.61
N LYS A 118 0.02 4.16 11.70
CA LYS A 118 -0.39 3.33 12.86
C LYS A 118 -0.09 1.84 12.67
N LYS A 119 -0.12 1.39 11.42
CA LYS A 119 0.12 -0.01 11.03
C LYS A 119 0.80 -0.10 9.66
N VAL A 120 1.48 -1.21 9.43
CA VAL A 120 2.15 -1.55 8.18
C VAL A 120 1.75 -2.97 7.76
N ILE A 121 1.34 -3.13 6.51
CA ILE A 121 1.17 -4.44 5.85
C ILE A 121 2.28 -4.58 4.82
N ILE A 122 3.15 -5.56 5.00
CA ILE A 122 4.20 -5.93 4.06
C ILE A 122 3.60 -6.91 3.03
N SER A 123 3.68 -6.57 1.75
CA SER A 123 3.09 -7.38 0.67
C SER A 123 3.99 -8.54 0.20
N ALA A 124 4.79 -9.10 1.11
CA ALA A 124 5.77 -10.15 0.86
C ALA A 124 6.04 -10.91 2.17
N PRO A 125 6.65 -12.11 2.12
CA PRO A 125 7.17 -12.76 3.32
C PRO A 125 8.13 -11.83 4.05
N ALA A 126 7.87 -11.62 5.35
CA ALA A 126 8.67 -10.75 6.17
C ALA A 126 9.61 -11.53 7.11
N LYS A 127 10.47 -10.78 7.80
CA LYS A 127 11.27 -11.25 8.92
C LYS A 127 10.92 -10.44 10.16
N ASP A 128 10.87 -11.13 11.29
CA ASP A 128 10.62 -10.54 12.62
C ASP A 128 9.33 -9.72 12.71
N GLU A 129 8.37 -9.97 11.82
CA GLU A 129 7.05 -9.37 11.86
C GLU A 129 6.23 -9.85 13.05
N ASP A 130 5.20 -9.08 13.43
CA ASP A 130 4.35 -9.44 14.56
C ASP A 130 3.52 -10.70 14.23
N ILE A 131 3.06 -10.79 12.98
CA ILE A 131 2.32 -11.95 12.47
C ILE A 131 2.36 -12.00 10.93
N THR A 132 2.43 -13.20 10.38
CA THR A 132 2.08 -13.47 8.98
C THR A 132 0.63 -13.97 8.91
N VAL A 133 -0.20 -13.31 8.09
CA VAL A 133 -1.63 -13.64 7.91
C VAL A 133 -1.88 -14.08 6.47
N VAL A 134 -2.62 -15.17 6.32
CA VAL A 134 -3.31 -15.58 5.10
C VAL A 134 -4.81 -15.54 5.39
N LEU A 135 -5.51 -14.68 4.67
CA LEU A 135 -6.96 -14.50 4.83
C LEU A 135 -7.71 -15.79 4.46
N GLY A 136 -8.67 -16.18 5.28
CA GLY A 136 -9.43 -17.43 5.17
C GLY A 136 -8.75 -18.65 5.81
N VAL A 137 -7.58 -18.47 6.44
CA VAL A 137 -6.79 -19.55 7.05
C VAL A 137 -6.47 -19.25 8.51
N ASN A 138 -5.83 -18.11 8.80
CA ASN A 138 -5.35 -17.79 10.15
C ASN A 138 -5.62 -16.34 10.59
N GLU A 139 -6.51 -15.62 9.92
CA GLU A 139 -6.86 -14.23 10.24
C GLU A 139 -7.40 -14.03 11.66
N THR A 140 -7.97 -15.08 12.26
CA THR A 140 -8.46 -15.05 13.64
C THR A 140 -7.35 -14.91 14.69
N ALA A 141 -6.09 -15.16 14.31
CA ALA A 141 -4.93 -14.95 15.17
C ALA A 141 -4.46 -13.48 15.20
N TYR A 142 -5.01 -12.60 14.35
CA TYR A 142 -4.65 -11.20 14.34
C TYR A 142 -5.19 -10.47 15.59
N ASP A 143 -4.28 -9.93 16.41
CA ASP A 143 -4.60 -9.05 17.53
C ASP A 143 -4.27 -7.59 17.17
N PRO A 144 -5.27 -6.72 16.93
CA PRO A 144 -5.02 -5.33 16.54
C PRO A 144 -4.34 -4.49 17.62
N ALA A 145 -4.37 -4.91 18.89
CA ALA A 145 -3.70 -4.22 19.99
C ALA A 145 -2.20 -4.56 20.10
N ARG A 146 -1.76 -5.64 19.46
CA ARG A 146 -0.38 -6.14 19.53
C ARG A 146 0.33 -6.17 18.19
N HIS A 147 -0.40 -6.42 17.11
CA HIS A 147 0.16 -6.62 15.78
C HIS A 147 0.02 -5.32 14.97
N HIS A 148 1.15 -4.67 14.71
CA HIS A 148 1.25 -3.41 14.00
C HIS A 148 2.04 -3.52 12.69
N ILE A 149 2.94 -4.49 12.58
CA ILE A 149 3.65 -4.83 11.34
C ILE A 149 3.26 -6.26 10.97
N ILE A 150 2.48 -6.38 9.89
CA ILE A 150 1.87 -7.63 9.44
C ILE A 150 2.46 -8.01 8.09
N SER A 151 2.84 -9.27 7.93
CA SER A 151 3.17 -9.85 6.63
C SER A 151 1.91 -10.43 6.00
N ASN A 152 1.66 -10.09 4.74
CA ASN A 152 0.63 -10.74 3.92
C ASN A 152 1.19 -11.94 3.12
N ALA A 153 2.29 -12.52 3.62
CA ALA A 153 2.99 -13.66 3.04
C ALA A 153 3.38 -13.45 1.56
N SER A 154 3.60 -14.55 0.84
CA SER A 154 3.80 -14.53 -0.62
C SER A 154 2.52 -14.91 -1.38
N CYS A 155 2.51 -14.62 -2.69
CA CYS A 155 1.45 -15.11 -3.57
C CYS A 155 1.34 -16.65 -3.58
N THR A 156 2.46 -17.38 -3.52
CA THR A 156 2.46 -18.85 -3.43
C THR A 156 1.91 -19.33 -2.10
N THR A 157 2.25 -18.67 -0.99
CA THR A 157 1.72 -19.01 0.34
C THR A 157 0.21 -18.83 0.38
N ASN A 158 -0.31 -17.73 -0.15
CA ASN A 158 -1.75 -17.48 -0.22
C ASN A 158 -2.47 -18.53 -1.10
N CYS A 159 -1.83 -19.04 -2.15
CA CYS A 159 -2.37 -20.11 -2.99
C CYS A 159 -2.37 -21.47 -2.29
N LEU A 160 -1.29 -21.81 -1.57
CA LEU A 160 -1.07 -23.14 -1.02
C LEU A 160 -1.72 -23.35 0.36
N ALA A 161 -1.74 -22.33 1.22
CA ALA A 161 -2.21 -22.46 2.60
C ALA A 161 -3.65 -22.97 2.80
N PRO A 162 -4.64 -22.68 1.92
CA PRO A 162 -6.00 -23.20 2.09
C PRO A 162 -6.21 -24.63 1.54
N VAL A 163 -5.19 -25.26 0.93
CA VAL A 163 -5.23 -26.61 0.36
C VAL A 163 -4.87 -27.65 1.41
#